data_AF-A0A1W6K6W2-F1
#
_entry.id   AF-A0A1W6K6W2-F1
#
_cell.length_a   1.000
_cell.length_b   1.000
_cell.length_c   1.000
_cell.angle_alpha   90.00
_cell.angle_beta   90.00
_cell.angle_gamma   90.00
#
_symmetry.space_group_name_H-M   'P 1'
#
loop_
_entity.id
_entity.type
_entity.pdbx_description
1 polymer ?
#
loop_
_entity_poly.entity_id
_entity_poly.type
_entity_poly.pdbx_seq_one_letter_code
_entity_poly.pdbx_strand_id
1 'polypeptide(L)'
;MRARLGILFAGLTVELREIVLKNKPAQMLAISPKGTVPVLELAGGDRSERLVIEESREIVEWALRKSDPGKSGTDLFSLIYFPYNDRLR
;
A
#
# COMPACT_ATOMS: atom_id res chain seq x y z
N MET A 1 5.72 4.59 9.53
CA MET A 1 5.26 5.97 9.29
C MET A 1 5.52 6.48 7.87
N ARG A 2 6.69 6.23 7.25
CA ARG A 2 7.06 6.76 5.91
C ARG A 2 6.05 6.52 4.78
N ALA A 3 5.65 5.27 4.53
CA ALA A 3 4.73 4.96 3.43
C ALA A 3 3.36 5.63 3.55
N ARG A 4 2.83 5.77 4.78
CA ARG A 4 1.55 6.47 5.03
C ARG A 4 1.63 7.94 4.62
N LEU A 5 2.74 8.61 4.97
CA LEU A 5 2.98 10.00 4.56
C LEU A 5 3.19 10.13 3.05
N GLY A 6 3.90 9.20 2.42
CA GLY A 6 4.12 9.22 0.97
C GLY A 6 2.81 9.14 0.17
N ILE A 7 1.91 8.24 0.55
CA ILE A 7 0.58 8.11 -0.08
C ILE A 7 -0.26 9.37 0.14
N LEU A 8 -0.29 9.89 1.37
CA LEU A 8 -1.04 11.10 1.69
C LEU A 8 -0.53 12.31 0.90
N PHE A 9 0.78 12.48 0.83
CA PHE A 9 1.42 13.57 0.10
C PHE A 9 1.18 13.48 -1.41
N ALA A 10 1.12 12.26 -1.95
CA ALA A 10 0.80 12.00 -3.35
C ALA A 10 -0.69 12.16 -3.70
N GLY A 11 -1.56 12.45 -2.72
CA GLY A 11 -3.01 12.59 -2.93
C GLY A 11 -3.69 11.29 -3.40
N LEU A 12 -3.07 10.13 -3.17
CA LEU A 12 -3.58 8.85 -3.66
C LEU A 12 -4.65 8.29 -2.73
N THR A 13 -5.72 7.76 -3.33
CA THR A 13 -6.73 7.00 -2.62
C THR A 13 -6.37 5.52 -2.67
N VAL A 14 -6.24 4.89 -1.50
CA VAL A 14 -5.92 3.46 -1.33
C VAL A 14 -6.85 2.86 -0.29
N GLU A 15 -7.18 1.57 -0.40
CA GLU A 15 -7.80 0.84 0.69
C GLU A 15 -6.76 0.64 1.79
N LEU A 16 -7.01 1.18 2.98
CA LEU A 16 -6.13 1.06 4.12
C LEU A 16 -6.61 -0.04 5.05
N ARG A 17 -5.76 -1.05 5.28
CA ARG A 17 -6.05 -2.15 6.20
C ARG A 17 -5.05 -2.16 7.34
N GLU A 18 -5.54 -1.85 8.54
CA GLU A 18 -4.72 -1.90 9.75
C GLU A 18 -4.67 -3.33 10.30
N ILE A 19 -3.48 -3.76 10.71
CA ILE A 19 -3.26 -5.10 11.25
C ILE A 19 -2.50 -5.09 12.56
N VAL A 20 -2.84 -6.02 13.44
CA VAL A 20 -2.06 -6.29 14.65
C VAL A 20 -0.89 -7.19 14.26
N LEU A 21 0.36 -6.76 14.53
CA LEU A 21 1.56 -7.51 14.11
C LEU A 21 1.66 -8.92 14.70
N LYS A 22 1.02 -9.15 15.85
CA LYS A 22 0.92 -10.46 16.48
C LYS A 22 -0.06 -11.41 15.77
N ASN A 23 -1.03 -10.87 15.04
CA ASN A 23 -2.07 -11.63 14.34
C ASN A 23 -2.21 -11.13 12.89
N LYS A 24 -1.24 -11.54 12.06
CA LYS A 24 -1.18 -11.14 10.64
C LYS A 24 -2.23 -11.92 9.84
N PRO A 25 -3.08 -11.26 9.04
CA PRO A 25 -4.10 -11.97 8.26
C PRO A 25 -3.47 -12.81 7.15
N ALA A 26 -4.06 -13.96 6.87
CA ALA A 26 -3.59 -14.89 5.84
C ALA A 26 -3.50 -14.23 4.45
N GLN A 27 -4.43 -13.32 4.13
CA GLN A 27 -4.41 -12.56 2.88
C GLN A 27 -3.15 -11.69 2.71
N MET A 28 -2.62 -11.11 3.80
CA MET A 28 -1.36 -10.36 3.75
C MET A 28 -0.16 -11.29 3.57
N LEU A 29 -0.15 -12.44 4.28
CA LEU A 29 0.94 -13.41 4.18
C LEU A 29 0.99 -14.09 2.81
N ALA A 30 -0.16 -14.26 2.16
CA ALA A 30 -0.24 -14.80 0.80
C ALA A 30 0.46 -13.90 -0.24
N ILE A 31 0.49 -12.58 0.00
CA ILE A 31 1.10 -11.60 -0.92
C ILE A 31 2.51 -11.20 -0.48
N SER A 32 2.81 -11.31 0.81
CA SER A 32 4.08 -10.95 1.44
C SER A 32 4.42 -11.98 2.52
N PRO A 33 5.04 -13.13 2.15
CA PRO A 33 5.44 -14.16 3.11
C PRO A 33 6.45 -13.65 4.17
N LYS A 34 7.15 -12.55 3.88
CA LYS A 34 8.03 -11.86 4.86
C LYS A 34 7.28 -11.40 6.10
N GLY A 35 5.97 -11.14 5.96
CA GLY A 35 5.10 -10.67 7.04
C GLY A 35 5.56 -9.33 7.63
N THR A 36 6.31 -8.53 6.89
CA THR A 36 6.67 -7.16 7.28
C THR A 36 5.55 -6.21 6.88
N VAL A 37 5.52 -5.03 7.49
CA VAL A 37 4.64 -3.94 7.06
C VAL A 37 5.47 -2.66 6.95
N PRO A 38 5.12 -1.73 6.05
CA PRO A 38 3.94 -1.71 5.17
C PRO A 38 4.02 -2.69 3.99
N VAL A 39 2.88 -3.14 3.45
CA VAL A 39 2.78 -3.93 2.20
C VAL A 39 1.70 -3.32 1.32
N LEU A 40 2.06 -2.93 0.10
CA LEU A 40 1.16 -2.38 -0.89
C LEU A 40 0.91 -3.42 -1.99
N GLU A 41 -0.34 -3.79 -2.16
CA GLU A 41 -0.85 -4.55 -3.30
C GLU A 41 -1.43 -3.58 -4.32
N LEU A 42 -0.90 -3.64 -5.54
CA LEU A 42 -1.41 -2.87 -6.66
C LEU A 42 -2.48 -3.69 -7.37
N ALA A 43 -3.65 -3.08 -7.56
CA ALA A 43 -4.66 -3.67 -8.42
C ALA A 43 -4.11 -3.70 -9.85
N GLY A 44 -3.96 -4.90 -10.41
CA GLY A 44 -3.44 -5.08 -11.76
C GLY A 44 -4.34 -4.38 -12.78
N GLY A 45 -3.76 -3.53 -13.62
CA GLY A 45 -4.41 -3.04 -14.83
C GLY A 45 -3.87 -3.81 -16.03
N ASP A 46 -4.74 -4.38 -16.87
CA ASP A 46 -4.57 -5.13 -18.14
C ASP A 46 -3.50 -6.25 -18.21
N ARG A 47 -2.40 -6.12 -17.47
CA ARG A 47 -1.33 -7.09 -17.30
C ARG A 47 -1.69 -7.97 -16.12
N SER A 48 -1.82 -9.26 -16.41
CA SER A 48 -2.32 -10.33 -15.54
C SER A 48 -1.45 -10.66 -14.31
N GLU A 49 -0.60 -9.74 -13.87
CA GLU A 49 0.34 -9.94 -12.76
C GLU A 49 0.01 -9.00 -11.59
N ARG A 50 -0.26 -9.61 -10.43
CA ARG A 50 -0.48 -8.92 -9.16
C ARG A 50 0.86 -8.38 -8.67
N LEU A 51 1.05 -7.06 -8.71
CA LEU A 51 2.29 -6.41 -8.29
C LEU A 51 2.22 -6.04 -6.79
N VAL A 52 3.21 -6.49 -6.03
CA VAL A 52 3.31 -6.26 -4.57
C VAL A 52 4.60 -5.51 -4.25
N ILE A 53 4.50 -4.48 -3.39
CA ILE A 53 5.63 -3.68 -2.91
C ILE A 53 5.70 -3.78 -1.38
N GLU A 54 6.79 -4.31 -0.84
CA GLU A 54 6.96 -4.58 0.60
C GLU A 54 7.84 -3.54 1.33
N GLU A 55 8.57 -2.69 0.58
CA GLU A 55 9.48 -1.72 1.17
C GLU A 55 8.88 -0.32 1.26
N SER A 56 9.02 0.29 2.45
CA SER A 56 8.46 1.63 2.68
C SER A 56 9.01 2.71 1.76
N ARG A 57 10.27 2.58 1.30
CA ARG A 57 10.89 3.51 0.35
C ARG A 57 10.28 3.36 -1.04
N GLU A 58 10.15 2.13 -1.51
CA GLU A 58 9.60 1.82 -2.83
C GLU A 58 8.12 2.24 -2.92
N ILE A 59 7.35 2.08 -1.83
CA ILE A 59 5.97 2.59 -1.76
C ILE A 59 5.93 4.12 -1.91
N VAL A 60 6.86 4.85 -1.28
CA VAL A 60 6.94 6.31 -1.42
C VAL A 60 7.32 6.69 -2.86
N GLU A 61 8.31 6.03 -3.44
CA GLU A 61 8.72 6.27 -4.83
C GLU A 61 7.57 5.98 -5.82
N TRP A 62 6.84 4.89 -5.62
CA TRP A 62 5.64 4.57 -6.37
C TRP A 62 4.57 5.65 -6.23
N ALA A 63 4.31 6.09 -4.99
CA ALA A 63 3.30 7.11 -4.72
C ALA A 63 3.62 8.43 -5.43
N LEU A 64 4.88 8.88 -5.33
CA LEU A 64 5.35 10.10 -6.01
C LEU A 64 5.26 10.01 -7.53
N ARG A 65 5.56 8.84 -8.13
CA ARG A 65 5.43 8.62 -9.58
C ARG A 65 3.98 8.69 -10.07
N LYS A 66 3.02 8.31 -9.23
CA LYS A 66 1.57 8.35 -9.54
C LYS A 66 0.96 9.75 -9.36
N SER A 67 1.55 10.58 -8.49
CA SER A 67 1.12 11.96 -8.22
C SER A 67 1.35 12.97 -9.37
N ASP A 68 1.75 12.51 -10.56
CA ASP A 68 2.03 13.37 -11.72
C ASP A 68 0.72 14.01 -12.23
N PRO A 69 0.55 15.36 -12.17
CA PRO A 69 -0.74 16.06 -12.35
C PRO A 69 -1.38 15.92 -13.74
N GLY A 70 -0.74 15.25 -14.70
CA GLY A 70 -1.31 14.87 -15.99
C GLY A 70 -1.93 13.46 -16.04
N LYS A 71 -1.77 12.64 -14.99
CA LYS A 71 -2.30 11.28 -14.91
C LYS A 71 -3.31 11.17 -13.79
N SER A 72 -4.49 11.77 -13.98
CA SER A 72 -5.70 11.37 -13.25
C SER A 72 -6.14 9.99 -13.76
N GLY A 73 -5.32 8.97 -13.50
CA GLY A 73 -5.74 7.60 -13.66
C GLY A 73 -6.81 7.33 -12.62
N THR A 74 -8.02 7.01 -13.07
CA THR A 74 -8.99 6.21 -12.31
C THR A 74 -8.31 4.87 -12.01
N ASP A 75 -7.43 4.86 -11.00
CA ASP A 75 -6.65 3.68 -10.65
C ASP A 75 -7.49 2.82 -9.70
N LEU A 76 -7.67 1.58 -10.13
CA LEU A 76 -8.26 0.47 -9.39
C LEU A 76 -7.70 0.44 -7.96
N PHE A 77 -8.59 0.25 -6.98
CA PHE A 77 -8.31 0.35 -5.55
C PHE A 77 -7.06 -0.46 -5.16
N SER A 78 -5.95 0.23 -4.91
CA SER A 78 -4.73 -0.41 -4.37
C SER A 78 -4.89 -0.61 -2.87
N LEU A 79 -4.51 -1.78 -2.35
CA LEU A 79 -4.69 -2.16 -0.95
C LEU A 79 -3.35 -2.05 -0.22
N ILE A 80 -3.32 -1.35 0.92
CA ILE A 80 -2.12 -1.22 1.74
C ILE A 80 -2.35 -1.67 3.19
N TYR A 81 -1.44 -2.52 3.66
CA TYR A 81 -1.39 -3.00 5.04
C TYR A 81 -0.48 -2.11 5.89
N PHE A 82 -0.99 -1.65 7.03
CA PHE A 82 -0.22 -0.88 8.02
C PHE A 82 -0.31 -1.53 9.41
N PRO A 83 0.69 -1.31 10.29
CA PRO A 83 0.54 -1.68 11.69
C PRO A 83 -0.59 -0.85 12.31
N TYR A 84 -1.45 -1.52 13.09
CA TYR A 84 -2.50 -0.88 13.87
C TYR A 84 -1.90 0.19 14.79
N ASN A 85 -2.49 1.39 14.76
CA ASN A 85 -2.04 2.51 15.56
C ASN A 85 -3.14 2.91 16.55
N ASP A 86 -2.94 2.55 17.82
CA ASP A 86 -3.91 2.84 18.89
C ASP A 86 -4.09 4.36 19.14
N ARG A 87 -3.19 5.20 18.61
CA ARG A 87 -3.22 6.66 18.75
C ARG A 87 -4.18 7.39 17.80
N LEU A 88 -4.95 6.67 16.98
CA LEU A 88 -5.92 7.26 16.02
C LEU A 88 -7.38 7.07 16.45
N ARG A 89 -7.62 6.66 17.70
CA ARG A 89 -8.95 6.68 18.34
C ARG A 89 -9.17 7.96 19.14
#